data_AF-A0A1G5SM15-F1
#
_entry.id   AF-A0A1G5SM15-F1
#
_cell.length_a   1.000
_cell.length_b   1.000
_cell.length_c   1.000
_cell.angle_alpha   90.00
_cell.angle_beta   90.00
_cell.angle_gamma   90.00
#
_symmetry.space_group_name_H-M   'P 1'
#
loop_
_entity.id
_entity.type
_entity.pdbx_description
1 polymer ?
#
loop_
_entity_poly.entity_id
_entity_poly.type
_entity_poly.pdbx_seq_one_letter_code
_entity_poly.pdbx_strand_id
1 'polypeptide(L)'
;MLGFFKMLLLGSAIWSFCALAQTEAMPFAQEKTYLLPSGQKVAVTFRERQCKSGECHEVDAGTWGVDGGIPKFVTETFLVFIDSKQFVIPEKFYKDITNTRSLDVSELNGQVILELKGGDAAGAYSARFKLGGMCGFERKICGEVCEEIWERTTWYNSFAYDWDPGCESGIQ
;
A
#
# COMPACT_ATOMS: atom_id res chain seq x y z
N MET A 1 68.06 39.85 -10.59
CA MET A 1 68.16 38.48 -10.05
C MET A 1 66.92 38.20 -9.23
N LEU A 2 66.26 37.06 -9.53
CA LEU A 2 65.30 36.25 -8.75
C LEU A 2 64.35 36.98 -7.78
N GLY A 3 63.02 36.90 -7.87
CA GLY A 3 62.15 35.86 -8.43
C GLY A 3 61.60 34.94 -7.33
N PHE A 4 60.29 35.08 -7.06
CA PHE A 4 59.37 34.08 -6.48
C PHE A 4 59.50 33.64 -5.01
N PHE A 5 58.52 34.04 -4.18
CA PHE A 5 58.00 33.27 -3.04
C PHE A 5 56.47 33.41 -3.03
N LYS A 6 55.74 32.54 -3.75
CA LYS A 6 55.05 31.31 -3.30
C LYS A 6 53.99 31.53 -2.20
N MET A 7 52.73 31.40 -2.68
CA MET A 7 51.46 31.14 -2.02
C MET A 7 51.51 30.39 -0.68
N LEU A 8 50.60 30.76 0.23
CA LEU A 8 49.72 29.80 0.90
C LEU A 8 48.45 30.52 1.41
N LEU A 9 47.40 30.54 0.59
CA LEU A 9 46.04 30.86 1.02
C LEU A 9 45.45 29.57 1.60
N LEU A 10 45.38 29.46 2.92
CA LEU A 10 44.56 28.44 3.58
C LEU A 10 43.08 28.84 3.42
N GLY A 11 42.47 28.38 2.32
CA GLY A 11 41.03 28.37 2.16
C GLY A 11 40.45 27.20 2.96
N SER A 12 39.85 27.48 4.10
CA SER A 12 39.10 26.51 4.89
C SER A 12 37.80 26.16 4.15
N ALA A 13 37.83 25.12 3.30
CA ALA A 13 36.61 24.53 2.77
C ALA A 13 35.92 23.76 3.90
N ILE A 14 35.01 24.42 4.60
CA ILE A 14 34.11 23.77 5.54
C ILE A 14 33.10 23.00 4.68
N TRP A 15 33.37 21.71 4.45
CA TRP A 15 32.35 20.77 3.99
C TRP A 15 31.29 20.69 5.08
N SER A 16 30.24 21.49 4.93
CA SER A 16 28.99 21.32 5.64
C SER A 16 28.41 19.99 5.21
N PHE A 17 28.70 18.93 5.96
CA PHE A 17 27.92 17.71 5.95
C PHE A 17 26.51 18.09 6.41
N CYS A 18 25.65 18.45 5.46
CA CYS A 18 24.23 18.41 5.67
C CYS A 18 23.89 16.95 5.94
N ALA A 19 23.88 16.56 7.22
CA ALA A 19 23.21 15.36 7.65
C ALA A 19 21.76 15.50 7.19
N LEU A 20 21.43 14.81 6.10
CA LEU A 20 20.05 14.56 5.71
C LEU A 20 19.43 13.85 6.90
N ALA A 21 18.72 14.61 7.73
CA ALA A 21 17.81 14.04 8.70
C ALA A 21 16.90 13.10 7.90
N GLN A 22 17.08 11.80 8.07
CA GLN A 22 16.13 10.81 7.58
C GLN A 22 14.84 11.15 8.31
N THR A 23 13.92 11.83 7.62
CA THR A 23 12.57 12.02 8.11
C THR A 23 12.04 10.63 8.41
N GLU A 24 11.81 10.34 9.70
CA GLU A 24 11.23 9.06 10.09
C GLU A 24 9.96 8.86 9.28
N ALA A 25 9.87 7.72 8.58
CA ALA A 25 8.67 7.40 7.83
C ALA A 25 7.48 7.44 8.80
N MET A 26 6.43 8.17 8.43
CA MET A 26 5.18 8.16 9.19
C MET A 26 4.29 7.02 8.68
N PRO A 27 3.45 6.42 9.55
CA PRO A 27 2.46 5.46 9.10
C PRO A 27 1.50 6.11 8.10
N PHE A 28 1.14 5.38 7.04
CA PHE A 28 0.26 5.89 6.01
C PHE A 28 -1.19 5.93 6.49
N ALA A 29 -1.90 7.01 6.17
CA ALA A 29 -3.31 7.15 6.48
C ALA A 29 -4.03 7.90 5.35
N GLN A 30 -5.16 7.34 4.92
CA GLN A 30 -6.04 7.93 3.92
C GLN A 30 -7.50 7.69 4.29
N GLU A 31 -8.28 8.76 4.27
CA GLU A 31 -9.72 8.71 4.41
C GLU A 31 -10.32 9.62 3.34
N LYS A 32 -10.87 9.01 2.30
CA LYS A 32 -11.30 9.75 1.10
C LYS A 32 -12.50 9.09 0.43
N THR A 33 -13.39 9.93 -0.08
CA THR A 33 -14.51 9.52 -0.93
C THR A 33 -14.22 9.89 -2.37
N TYR A 34 -14.52 8.96 -3.28
CA TYR A 34 -14.30 9.05 -4.72
C TYR A 34 -15.65 8.95 -5.43
N LEU A 35 -15.80 9.73 -6.50
CA LEU A 35 -16.88 9.57 -7.46
C LEU A 35 -16.28 8.97 -8.74
N LEU A 36 -16.67 7.75 -9.06
CA LEU A 36 -16.15 7.02 -10.22
C LEU A 36 -16.83 7.47 -11.52
N PRO A 37 -16.23 7.20 -12.71
CA PRO A 37 -16.83 7.53 -14.00
C PRO A 37 -18.24 6.96 -14.21
N SER A 38 -18.56 5.79 -13.67
CA SER A 38 -19.92 5.23 -13.66
C SER A 38 -20.93 6.00 -12.81
N GLY A 39 -20.49 6.96 -11.99
CA GLY A 39 -21.30 7.67 -11.01
C GLY A 39 -21.36 6.98 -9.64
N GLN A 40 -20.75 5.80 -9.50
CA GLN A 40 -20.65 5.07 -8.24
C GLN A 40 -19.79 5.83 -7.22
N LYS A 41 -20.23 5.87 -5.96
CA LYS A 41 -19.49 6.50 -4.86
C LYS A 41 -18.71 5.45 -4.08
N VAL A 42 -17.41 5.67 -3.93
CA VAL A 42 -16.53 4.77 -3.16
C VAL A 42 -15.85 5.55 -2.04
N ALA A 43 -16.14 5.20 -0.79
CA ALA A 43 -15.42 5.73 0.36
C ALA A 43 -14.42 4.70 0.88
N VAL A 44 -13.18 5.14 1.10
CA VAL A 44 -12.10 4.29 1.60
C VAL A 44 -11.49 4.92 2.84
N THR A 45 -11.33 4.12 3.88
CA THR A 45 -10.54 4.42 5.07
C THR A 45 -9.43 3.38 5.17
N PHE A 46 -8.19 3.79 4.98
CA PHE A 46 -7.02 2.95 5.17
C PHE A 46 -6.07 3.65 6.13
N ARG A 47 -5.66 2.95 7.18
CA ARG A 47 -4.75 3.48 8.20
C ARG A 47 -3.76 2.42 8.61
N GLU A 48 -2.50 2.79 8.59
CA GLU A 48 -1.43 2.09 9.27
C GLU A 48 -1.19 2.75 10.63
N ARG A 49 -0.50 2.00 11.48
CA ARG A 49 0.09 2.54 12.71
C ARG A 49 1.48 1.97 12.90
N GLN A 50 2.28 2.63 13.73
CA GLN A 50 3.54 2.07 14.18
C GLN A 50 3.30 0.78 14.97
N CYS A 51 4.17 -0.21 14.74
CA CYS A 51 4.14 -1.42 15.52
C CYS A 51 4.62 -1.14 16.95
N LYS A 52 3.91 -1.70 17.93
CA LYS A 52 4.31 -1.57 19.35
C LYS A 52 5.48 -2.50 19.65
N SER A 53 6.26 -2.15 20.68
CA SER A 53 7.33 -3.03 21.16
C SER A 53 6.79 -4.40 21.56
N GLY A 54 7.37 -5.46 20.98
CA GLY A 54 6.98 -6.85 21.23
C GLY A 54 5.71 -7.33 20.51
N GLU A 55 5.05 -6.49 19.71
CA GLU A 55 3.86 -6.87 18.94
C GLU A 55 4.22 -7.48 17.59
N CYS A 56 5.20 -6.90 16.88
CA CYS A 56 5.67 -7.43 15.61
C CYS A 56 6.86 -8.33 15.83
N HIS A 57 6.85 -9.44 15.10
CA HIS A 57 7.94 -10.39 15.05
C HIS A 57 8.70 -10.23 13.74
N GLU A 58 9.92 -10.76 13.72
CA GLU A 58 10.67 -10.89 12.49
C GLU A 58 9.89 -11.76 11.51
N VAL A 59 9.62 -11.23 10.33
CA VAL A 59 8.92 -11.95 9.27
C VAL A 59 9.94 -12.41 8.25
N ASP A 60 9.97 -13.71 7.99
CA ASP A 60 10.80 -14.32 6.95
C ASP A 60 10.06 -14.20 5.60
N ALA A 61 9.81 -12.95 5.17
CA ALA A 61 9.07 -12.56 3.95
C ALA A 61 7.55 -12.81 3.94
N GLY A 62 6.91 -13.03 5.10
CA GLY A 62 5.45 -13.21 5.20
C GLY A 62 4.61 -11.93 5.12
N THR A 63 5.21 -10.77 4.81
CA THR A 63 4.53 -9.47 4.78
C THR A 63 5.05 -8.64 3.61
N TRP A 64 4.13 -8.13 2.80
CA TRP A 64 4.43 -7.29 1.65
C TRP A 64 4.86 -5.89 2.05
N GLY A 65 6.04 -5.49 1.57
CA GLY A 65 6.63 -4.19 1.86
C GLY A 65 7.85 -4.24 2.77
N VAL A 66 8.26 -5.43 3.21
CA VAL A 66 9.47 -5.68 4.02
C VAL A 66 10.16 -6.93 3.47
N ASP A 67 11.44 -6.80 3.09
CA ASP A 67 12.27 -7.92 2.63
C ASP A 67 13.08 -8.48 3.81
N GLY A 68 12.37 -9.13 4.73
CA GLY A 68 12.93 -9.63 6.00
C GLY A 68 13.00 -8.57 7.10
N GLY A 69 13.00 -9.03 8.36
CA GLY A 69 13.08 -8.16 9.54
C GLY A 69 11.72 -7.86 10.18
N ILE A 70 11.70 -6.88 11.10
CA ILE A 70 10.48 -6.52 11.85
C ILE A 70 9.77 -5.37 11.13
N PRO A 71 8.48 -5.51 10.77
CA PRO A 71 7.74 -4.45 10.10
C PRO A 71 7.60 -3.22 11.01
N LYS A 72 7.87 -2.03 10.44
CA LYS A 72 7.77 -0.75 11.15
C LYS A 72 6.32 -0.35 11.39
N PHE A 73 5.47 -0.60 10.40
CA PHE A 73 4.05 -0.32 10.45
C PHE A 73 3.22 -1.59 10.30
N VAL A 74 1.99 -1.52 10.76
CA VAL A 74 0.98 -2.55 10.53
C VAL A 74 -0.31 -1.88 10.07
N THR A 75 -1.01 -2.50 9.13
CA THR A 75 -2.33 -2.03 8.74
C THR A 75 -3.29 -2.17 9.92
N GLU A 76 -3.80 -1.04 10.42
CA GLU A 76 -4.76 -0.99 11.51
C GLU A 76 -6.18 -1.13 10.98
N THR A 77 -6.52 -0.34 9.97
CA THR A 77 -7.87 -0.23 9.42
C THR A 77 -7.83 -0.30 7.92
N PHE A 78 -8.71 -1.12 7.32
CA PHE A 78 -9.04 -1.04 5.89
C PHE A 78 -10.55 -1.23 5.71
N LEU A 79 -11.26 -0.14 5.48
CA LEU A 79 -12.70 -0.10 5.27
C LEU A 79 -13.01 0.47 3.90
N VAL A 80 -13.96 -0.18 3.22
CA VAL A 80 -14.41 0.21 1.89
C VAL A 80 -15.93 0.25 1.91
N PHE A 81 -16.49 1.35 1.42
CA PHE A 81 -17.92 1.51 1.20
C PHE A 81 -18.17 1.81 -0.27
N ILE A 82 -19.09 1.07 -0.88
CA ILE A 82 -19.55 1.26 -2.25
C ILE A 82 -21.04 1.64 -2.17
N ASP A 83 -21.38 2.82 -2.67
CA ASP A 83 -22.74 3.39 -2.59
C ASP A 83 -23.34 3.33 -1.16
N SER A 84 -22.51 3.67 -0.17
CA SER A 84 -22.83 3.65 1.28
C SER A 84 -23.01 2.27 1.90
N LYS A 85 -22.82 1.18 1.15
CA LYS A 85 -22.80 -0.18 1.68
C LYS A 85 -21.36 -0.61 1.93
N GLN A 86 -21.08 -1.17 3.09
CA GLN A 86 -19.73 -1.67 3.40
C GLN A 86 -19.43 -2.89 2.53
N PHE A 87 -18.35 -2.81 1.76
CA PHE A 87 -17.75 -3.95 1.09
C PHE A 87 -16.72 -4.57 2.04
N VAL A 88 -17.01 -5.77 2.54
CA VAL A 88 -16.17 -6.43 3.55
C VAL A 88 -14.98 -7.10 2.87
N ILE A 89 -13.78 -6.62 3.18
CA ILE A 89 -12.52 -7.30 2.88
C ILE A 89 -12.07 -7.97 4.18
N PRO A 90 -11.96 -9.31 4.26
CA PRO A 90 -11.48 -9.97 5.47
C PRO A 90 -10.03 -9.58 5.80
N GLU A 91 -9.72 -9.45 7.09
CA GLU A 91 -8.41 -8.99 7.59
C GLU A 91 -7.21 -9.73 6.98
N LYS A 92 -7.33 -11.05 6.79
CA LYS A 92 -6.26 -11.89 6.23
C LYS A 92 -5.76 -11.45 4.85
N PHE A 93 -6.52 -10.64 4.12
CA PHE A 93 -6.16 -10.19 2.77
C PHE A 93 -5.44 -8.85 2.72
N TYR A 94 -5.33 -8.15 3.86
CA TYR A 94 -4.66 -6.86 3.91
C TYR A 94 -3.74 -6.67 5.12
N LYS A 95 -3.83 -7.52 6.15
CA LYS A 95 -2.97 -7.45 7.34
C LYS A 95 -1.50 -7.73 7.05
N ASP A 96 -1.23 -8.40 5.93
CA ASP A 96 0.11 -8.67 5.41
C ASP A 96 0.65 -7.50 4.55
N ILE A 97 -0.05 -6.37 4.45
CA ILE A 97 0.39 -5.17 3.72
C ILE A 97 0.97 -4.16 4.73
N THR A 98 2.17 -3.66 4.46
CA THR A 98 2.86 -2.66 5.30
C THR A 98 3.67 -1.66 4.46
N ASN A 99 4.13 -0.58 5.09
CA ASN A 99 4.92 0.47 4.45
C ASN A 99 4.21 1.08 3.23
N THR A 100 2.89 1.26 3.33
CA THR A 100 2.07 1.84 2.27
C THR A 100 2.50 3.28 1.99
N ARG A 101 2.46 3.69 0.73
CA ARG A 101 2.84 5.03 0.26
C ARG A 101 1.72 5.73 -0.49
N SER A 102 0.91 4.97 -1.22
CA SER A 102 -0.29 5.48 -1.88
C SER A 102 -1.42 4.46 -1.84
N LEU A 103 -2.64 4.98 -1.90
CA LEU A 103 -3.85 4.22 -2.17
C LEU A 103 -4.64 4.97 -3.24
N ASP A 104 -4.71 4.36 -4.42
CA ASP A 104 -5.44 4.87 -5.56
C ASP A 104 -6.74 4.10 -5.76
N VAL A 105 -7.78 4.80 -6.18
CA VAL A 105 -9.11 4.24 -6.45
C VAL A 105 -9.47 4.59 -7.89
N SER A 106 -9.79 3.56 -8.67
CA SER A 106 -10.18 3.71 -10.08
C SER A 106 -11.27 2.71 -10.46
N GLU A 107 -11.74 2.81 -11.69
CA GLU A 107 -12.75 1.92 -12.25
C GLU A 107 -12.22 1.25 -13.52
N LEU A 108 -12.45 -0.05 -13.66
CA LEU A 108 -12.13 -0.80 -14.86
C LEU A 108 -13.20 -1.85 -15.14
N ASN A 109 -13.81 -1.79 -16.33
CA ASN A 109 -14.87 -2.72 -16.76
C ASN A 109 -16.01 -2.84 -15.75
N GLY A 110 -16.44 -1.71 -15.17
CA GLY A 110 -17.51 -1.66 -14.17
C GLY A 110 -17.13 -2.19 -12.79
N GLN A 111 -15.85 -2.45 -12.54
CA GLN A 111 -15.34 -2.93 -11.26
C GLN A 111 -14.50 -1.86 -10.58
N VAL A 112 -14.64 -1.74 -9.26
CA VAL A 112 -13.83 -0.83 -8.45
C VAL A 112 -12.46 -1.44 -8.27
N ILE A 113 -11.42 -0.67 -8.57
CA ILE A 113 -10.04 -1.05 -8.40
C ILE A 113 -9.45 -0.21 -7.27
N LEU A 114 -9.03 -0.86 -6.20
CA LEU A 114 -8.18 -0.27 -5.17
C LEU A 114 -6.75 -0.73 -5.42
N GLU A 115 -5.80 0.20 -5.53
CA GLU A 115 -4.39 -0.10 -5.70
C GLU A 115 -3.60 0.53 -4.56
N LEU A 116 -2.99 -0.31 -3.71
CA LEU A 116 -2.05 0.14 -2.70
C LEU A 116 -0.63 -0.10 -3.19
N LYS A 117 0.22 0.92 -3.10
CA LYS A 117 1.66 0.78 -3.41
C LYS A 117 2.46 1.07 -2.17
N GLY A 118 3.52 0.31 -1.96
CA GLY A 118 4.34 0.47 -0.76
C GLY A 118 5.68 -0.26 -0.84
N GLY A 119 6.30 -0.33 0.33
CA GLY A 119 7.58 -0.99 0.56
C GLY A 119 8.71 -0.04 0.92
N ASP A 120 9.86 -0.64 1.25
CA ASP A 120 11.07 0.08 1.66
C ASP A 120 11.61 1.01 0.56
N ALA A 121 11.42 0.62 -0.72
CA ALA A 121 11.45 1.52 -1.86
C ALA A 121 10.01 1.87 -2.28
N ALA A 122 9.77 3.13 -2.67
CA ALA A 122 8.46 3.56 -3.14
C ALA A 122 8.04 2.72 -4.37
N GLY A 123 7.10 1.79 -4.17
CA GLY A 123 6.62 0.90 -5.24
C GLY A 123 7.27 -0.47 -5.28
N ALA A 124 7.94 -0.96 -4.23
CA ALA A 124 8.45 -2.32 -4.19
C ALA A 124 7.35 -3.39 -4.38
N TYR A 125 6.12 -3.08 -3.98
CA TYR A 125 4.95 -3.88 -4.33
C TYR A 125 3.77 -3.00 -4.78
N SER A 126 2.87 -3.62 -5.56
CA SER A 126 1.52 -3.15 -5.81
C SER A 126 0.51 -4.21 -5.38
N ALA A 127 -0.40 -3.85 -4.48
CA ALA A 127 -1.51 -4.66 -4.01
C ALA A 127 -2.81 -4.14 -4.63
N ARG A 128 -3.32 -4.88 -5.62
CA ARG A 128 -4.52 -4.51 -6.38
C ARG A 128 -5.72 -5.36 -5.96
N PHE A 129 -6.74 -4.70 -5.45
CA PHE A 129 -8.04 -5.28 -5.12
C PHE A 129 -9.05 -4.89 -6.20
N LYS A 130 -9.55 -5.89 -6.93
CA LYS A 130 -10.59 -5.75 -7.94
C LYS A 130 -11.92 -6.20 -7.33
N LEU A 131 -12.78 -5.23 -7.00
CA LEU A 131 -14.05 -5.45 -6.33
C LEU A 131 -15.14 -5.55 -7.39
N GLY A 132 -15.80 -6.70 -7.46
CA GLY A 132 -16.73 -7.05 -8.55
C GLY A 132 -18.21 -6.92 -8.21
N GLY A 133 -18.61 -6.06 -7.28
CA GLY A 133 -19.97 -6.03 -6.70
C GLY A 133 -19.91 -6.34 -5.20
N MET A 134 -20.95 -6.95 -4.61
CA MET A 134 -20.87 -7.47 -3.22
C MET A 134 -20.31 -8.90 -3.15
N CYS A 135 -20.20 -9.57 -4.29
CA CYS A 135 -19.95 -11.02 -4.45
C CYS A 135 -18.58 -11.51 -4.00
N GLY A 136 -17.64 -10.60 -3.78
CA GLY A 136 -16.26 -10.92 -3.51
C GLY A 136 -15.30 -10.07 -4.33
N PHE A 137 -14.03 -10.43 -4.30
CA PHE A 137 -12.97 -9.67 -4.93
C PHE A 137 -11.79 -10.56 -5.33
N GLU A 138 -11.00 -10.03 -6.25
CA GLU A 138 -9.67 -10.55 -6.55
C GLU A 138 -8.62 -9.63 -5.94
N ARG A 139 -7.65 -10.21 -5.23
CA ARG A 139 -6.43 -9.55 -4.80
C ARG A 139 -5.28 -10.05 -5.67
N LYS A 140 -4.49 -9.12 -6.18
CA LYS A 140 -3.22 -9.40 -6.85
C LYS A 140 -2.11 -8.64 -6.15
N ILE A 141 -1.01 -9.32 -5.87
CA ILE A 141 0.23 -8.70 -5.44
C ILE A 141 1.26 -8.88 -6.55
N CYS A 142 1.88 -7.78 -6.93
CA CYS A 142 2.94 -7.75 -7.91
C CYS A 142 4.13 -6.95 -7.37
N GLY A 143 5.28 -7.06 -8.06
CA GLY A 143 6.38 -6.13 -7.89
C GLY A 143 6.07 -4.71 -8.41
N GLU A 144 7.11 -3.92 -8.62
CA GLU A 144 7.02 -2.52 -9.08
C GLU A 144 6.19 -2.35 -10.35
N VAL A 145 6.28 -3.32 -11.26
CA VAL A 145 5.46 -3.41 -12.47
C VAL A 145 4.53 -4.61 -12.33
N CYS A 146 3.20 -4.39 -12.39
CA CYS A 146 2.20 -5.46 -12.25
C CYS A 146 2.11 -6.45 -13.45
N GLU A 147 3.20 -6.59 -14.20
CA GLU A 147 3.40 -7.65 -15.18
C GLU A 147 3.83 -8.96 -14.51
N GLU A 148 4.50 -8.88 -13.35
CA GLU A 148 4.91 -10.03 -12.55
C GLU A 148 3.96 -10.24 -11.36
N ILE A 149 2.97 -11.11 -11.53
CA ILE A 149 2.04 -11.46 -10.45
C ILE A 149 2.75 -12.45 -9.51
N TRP A 150 3.03 -12.00 -8.30
CA TRP A 150 3.63 -12.82 -7.23
C TRP A 150 2.56 -13.55 -6.42
N GLU A 151 1.42 -12.91 -6.18
CA GLU A 151 0.27 -13.52 -5.54
C GLU A 151 -1.01 -13.18 -6.29
N ARG A 152 -1.91 -14.15 -6.42
CA ARG A 152 -3.29 -13.93 -6.86
C ARG A 152 -4.22 -14.73 -5.99
N THR A 153 -5.14 -14.03 -5.33
CA THR A 153 -6.15 -14.66 -4.49
C THR A 153 -7.54 -14.15 -4.88
N THR A 154 -8.44 -15.08 -5.18
CA THR A 154 -9.85 -14.77 -5.41
C THR A 154 -10.64 -15.17 -4.18
N TRP A 155 -11.42 -14.24 -3.65
CA TRP A 155 -12.32 -14.47 -2.53
C TRP A 155 -13.75 -14.29 -2.97
N TYR A 156 -14.59 -15.26 -2.61
CA TYR A 156 -16.01 -15.25 -2.84
C TYR A 156 -16.74 -15.01 -1.53
N ASN A 157 -17.63 -14.01 -1.52
CA ASN A 157 -18.42 -13.67 -0.35
C ASN A 157 -19.69 -14.53 -0.32
N SER A 158 -19.66 -15.64 0.42
CA SER A 158 -20.81 -16.54 0.54
C SER A 158 -22.09 -15.88 1.06
N PHE A 159 -21.97 -14.80 1.82
CA PHE A 159 -23.12 -14.07 2.38
C PHE A 159 -23.67 -13.00 1.43
N ALA A 160 -22.94 -12.65 0.36
CA ALA A 160 -23.41 -11.69 -0.63
C ALA A 160 -24.36 -12.31 -1.66
N TYR A 161 -24.35 -13.64 -1.81
CA TYR A 161 -25.27 -14.36 -2.72
C TYR A 161 -26.74 -14.10 -2.41
N ASP A 162 -27.08 -13.89 -1.13
CA ASP A 162 -28.46 -13.60 -0.72
C ASP A 162 -28.87 -12.15 -1.01
N TRP A 163 -27.90 -11.23 -1.19
CA TRP A 163 -28.14 -9.78 -1.25
C TRP A 163 -27.89 -9.17 -2.64
N ASP A 164 -27.22 -9.90 -3.52
CA ASP A 164 -26.92 -9.48 -4.88
C ASP A 164 -27.17 -10.67 -5.83
N PRO A 165 -28.31 -10.66 -6.57
CA PRO A 165 -28.68 -11.73 -7.49
C PRO A 165 -27.69 -11.95 -8.64
N GLY A 166 -26.79 -10.98 -8.88
CA GLY A 166 -25.72 -11.09 -9.87
C GLY A 166 -24.50 -11.87 -9.35
N CYS A 167 -24.49 -12.26 -8.08
CA CYS A 167 -23.43 -13.07 -7.52
C CYS A 167 -23.61 -14.54 -7.91
N GLU A 168 -22.71 -15.05 -8.75
CA GLU A 168 -22.60 -16.48 -9.03
C GLU A 168 -21.66 -17.13 -8.01
N SER A 169 -22.06 -18.25 -7.41
CA SER A 169 -21.18 -19.03 -6.56
C SER A 169 -20.02 -19.56 -7.41
N GLY A 170 -18.84 -18.97 -7.26
CA GLY A 170 -17.60 -19.45 -7.91
C GLY A 170 -17.11 -20.80 -7.37
N ILE A 171 -17.94 -21.51 -6.60
CA ILE A 171 -17.75 -22.90 -6.22
C ILE A 171 -18.25 -23.75 -7.39
N GLN A 172 -17.34 -24.11 -8.29
CA GLN A 172 -17.49 -25.30 -9.14
C GLN A 172 -16.92 -26.52 -8.41
#